data_AF-A0A8D8YUY8-F1
#
_entry.id   AF-A0A8D8YUY8-F1
#
_cell.length_a   1.000
_cell.length_b   1.000
_cell.length_c   1.000
_cell.angle_alpha   90.00
_cell.angle_beta   90.00
_cell.angle_gamma   90.00
#
_symmetry.space_group_name_H-M   'P 1'
#
loop_
_entity.id
_entity.type
_entity.pdbx_description
1 polymer ?
#
loop_
_entity_poly.entity_id
_entity_poly.type
_entity_poly.pdbx_seq_one_letter_code
_entity_poly.pdbx_strand_id
1 'polypeptide(L)'
;MNSGDEKETKEYIKNLGIEYRFGCYSEKNPEACHLLGDYLDAIQKDMEKAMKVYKANCDDAAYPRSCFQYGRLLMRDKNITEQEKLDVAPSYFEKGCEGNHPESCVMNGIGQLIKAAGNQDTTLYAKER
;
A
#
# COMPACT_ATOMS: atom_id res chain seq x y z
N MET A 1 -3.03 32.74 2.99
CA MET A 1 -2.09 31.88 2.23
C MET A 1 -1.81 32.60 0.92
N ASN A 2 -0.56 32.98 0.67
CA ASN A 2 -0.20 33.73 -0.53
C ASN A 2 0.14 32.76 -1.67
N SER A 3 -0.05 33.19 -2.91
CA SER A 3 0.20 32.40 -4.13
C SER A 3 1.67 32.01 -4.35
N GLY A 4 2.61 32.62 -3.62
CA GLY A 4 4.02 32.21 -3.55
C GLY A 4 4.20 30.90 -2.79
N ASP A 5 3.64 30.81 -1.59
CA ASP A 5 3.73 29.63 -0.71
C ASP A 5 3.15 28.37 -1.38
N GLU A 6 2.07 28.53 -2.16
CA GLU A 6 1.44 27.42 -2.88
C GLU A 6 2.32 26.89 -4.03
N LYS A 7 3.05 27.77 -4.73
CA LYS A 7 3.95 27.37 -5.82
C LYS A 7 5.17 26.64 -5.28
N GLU A 8 5.79 27.17 -4.21
CA GLU A 8 6.92 26.54 -3.54
C GLU A 8 6.55 25.15 -3.00
N THR A 9 5.36 25.03 -2.40
CA THR A 9 4.84 23.74 -1.91
C THR A 9 4.67 22.73 -3.05
N LYS A 10 4.11 23.15 -4.19
CA LYS A 10 3.94 22.26 -5.36
C LYS A 10 5.28 21.82 -5.95
N GLU A 11 6.25 22.73 -5.99
CA GLU A 11 7.59 22.42 -6.49
C GLU A 11 8.33 21.45 -5.57
N TYR A 12 8.26 21.65 -4.26
CA TYR A 12 8.79 20.72 -3.28
C TYR A 12 8.19 19.31 -3.43
N ILE A 13 6.86 19.20 -3.52
CA ILE A 13 6.16 17.93 -3.73
C ILE A 13 6.59 17.27 -5.05
N LYS A 14 6.80 18.06 -6.10
CA LYS A 14 7.29 17.52 -7.38
C LYS A 14 8.71 16.95 -7.25
N ASN A 15 9.59 17.65 -6.53
CA ASN A 15 10.98 17.22 -6.33
C ASN A 15 11.06 15.95 -5.48
N LEU A 16 10.25 15.83 -4.41
CA LEU A 16 10.12 14.58 -3.66
C LEU A 16 9.76 13.39 -4.55
N GLY A 17 8.81 13.57 -5.48
CA GLY A 17 8.44 12.52 -6.42
C GLY A 17 9.59 12.10 -7.35
N ILE A 18 10.52 13.00 -7.67
CA ILE A 18 11.72 12.69 -8.46
C ILE A 18 12.72 11.91 -7.60
N GLU A 19 12.99 12.37 -6.38
CA GLU A 19 13.89 11.71 -5.42
C GLU A 19 13.44 10.28 -5.11
N TYR A 20 12.16 10.09 -4.81
CA TYR A 20 11.61 8.76 -4.54
C TYR A 20 11.69 7.83 -5.76
N ARG A 21 11.48 8.35 -6.96
CA ARG A 21 11.67 7.58 -8.21
C ARG A 21 13.11 7.17 -8.41
N PHE A 22 14.05 8.08 -8.17
CA PHE A 22 15.47 7.78 -8.30
C PHE A 22 15.91 6.72 -7.28
N GLY A 23 15.60 6.91 -6.00
CA GLY A 23 15.95 5.96 -4.95
C GLY A 23 15.28 4.59 -5.15
N CYS A 24 14.03 4.55 -5.59
CA CYS A 24 13.35 3.30 -5.85
C CYS A 24 13.90 2.58 -7.10
N TYR A 25 13.91 3.24 -8.26
CA TYR A 25 14.18 2.55 -9.51
C TYR A 25 15.67 2.39 -9.81
N SER A 26 16.49 3.39 -9.47
CA SER A 26 17.93 3.39 -9.74
C SER A 26 18.70 2.69 -8.62
N GLU A 27 18.42 3.05 -7.36
CA GLU A 27 19.17 2.53 -6.20
C GLU A 27 18.56 1.26 -5.61
N LYS A 28 17.34 0.89 -6.02
CA LYS A 28 16.59 -0.26 -5.49
C LYS A 28 16.39 -0.18 -3.97
N ASN A 29 16.31 1.04 -3.43
CA ASN A 29 16.13 1.26 -2.00
C ASN A 29 14.66 0.95 -1.61
N PRO A 30 14.41 -0.04 -0.71
CA PRO A 30 13.05 -0.43 -0.35
C PRO A 30 12.24 0.67 0.34
N GLU A 31 12.87 1.51 1.16
CA GLU A 31 12.22 2.65 1.79
C GLU A 31 11.79 3.68 0.74
N ALA A 32 12.68 4.02 -0.21
CA ALA A 32 12.36 4.94 -1.29
C ALA A 32 11.22 4.41 -2.19
N CYS A 33 11.18 3.10 -2.44
CA CYS A 33 10.05 2.49 -3.14
C CYS A 33 8.75 2.59 -2.35
N HIS A 34 8.79 2.41 -1.03
CA HIS A 34 7.61 2.59 -0.19
C HIS A 34 7.11 4.04 -0.24
N LEU A 35 8.00 5.01 -0.08
CA LEU A 35 7.70 6.45 -0.17
C LEU A 35 7.18 6.85 -1.55
N LEU A 36 7.71 6.24 -2.62
CA LEU A 36 7.16 6.43 -3.97
C LEU A 36 5.73 5.91 -4.07
N GLY A 37 5.43 4.76 -3.48
CA GLY A 37 4.07 4.24 -3.38
C GLY A 37 3.14 5.20 -2.64
N ASP A 38 3.56 5.72 -1.49
CA ASP A 38 2.77 6.66 -0.69
C ASP A 38 2.51 7.96 -1.47
N TYR A 39 3.55 8.46 -2.16
CA TYR A 39 3.43 9.61 -3.03
C TYR A 39 2.41 9.39 -4.16
N LEU A 40 2.45 8.23 -4.81
CA LEU A 40 1.54 7.90 -5.89
C LEU A 40 0.09 7.77 -5.39
N ASP A 41 -0.14 7.07 -4.26
CA ASP A 41 -1.46 6.85 -3.68
C ASP A 41 -2.04 8.14 -3.07
N ALA A 42 -1.32 8.76 -2.14
CA ALA A 42 -1.85 9.84 -1.32
C ALA A 42 -1.78 11.21 -2.00
N ILE A 43 -0.75 11.47 -2.81
CA ILE A 43 -0.52 12.79 -3.42
C ILE A 43 -1.00 12.84 -4.86
N GLN A 44 -0.54 11.91 -5.71
CA GLN A 44 -0.92 11.87 -7.12
C GLN A 44 -2.29 11.23 -7.35
N LYS A 45 -2.86 10.55 -6.34
CA LYS A 45 -4.11 9.80 -6.43
C LYS A 45 -4.10 8.76 -7.56
N ASP A 46 -2.93 8.20 -7.83
CA ASP A 46 -2.69 7.18 -8.86
C ASP A 46 -2.55 5.81 -8.19
N MET A 47 -3.70 5.25 -7.80
CA MET A 47 -3.80 3.96 -7.10
C MET A 47 -3.15 2.84 -7.90
N GLU A 48 -3.32 2.81 -9.23
CA GLU A 48 -2.79 1.74 -10.08
C GLU A 48 -1.26 1.72 -10.06
N LYS A 49 -0.61 2.89 -10.20
CA LYS A 49 0.85 2.97 -10.09
C LYS A 49 1.33 2.67 -8.66
N ALA A 50 0.62 3.15 -7.64
CA ALA A 50 0.96 2.84 -6.26
C ALA A 50 0.94 1.33 -6.00
N MET A 51 -0.12 0.63 -6.44
CA MET A 51 -0.24 -0.82 -6.32
C MET A 51 0.93 -1.55 -6.99
N LYS A 52 1.34 -1.13 -8.20
CA LYS A 52 2.49 -1.71 -8.90
C LYS A 52 3.78 -1.57 -8.09
N VAL A 53 4.05 -0.38 -7.54
CA VAL A 53 5.25 -0.11 -6.73
C VAL A 53 5.23 -0.90 -5.42
N TYR A 54 4.11 -0.88 -4.69
CA TYR A 54 4.00 -1.62 -3.43
C TYR A 54 4.12 -3.13 -3.62
N LYS A 55 3.47 -3.67 -4.66
CA LYS A 55 3.56 -5.10 -4.98
C LYS A 55 5.00 -5.51 -5.26
N ALA A 56 5.68 -4.80 -6.16
CA ALA A 56 7.08 -5.08 -6.49
C ALA A 56 7.98 -5.00 -5.26
N ASN A 57 7.84 -3.94 -4.45
CA ASN A 57 8.65 -3.78 -3.24
C ASN A 57 8.35 -4.84 -2.16
N CYS A 58 7.09 -5.29 -2.05
CA CYS A 58 6.74 -6.41 -1.19
C CYS A 58 7.33 -7.73 -1.69
N ASP A 59 7.18 -8.04 -2.98
CA ASP A 59 7.58 -9.32 -3.53
C ASP A 59 9.09 -9.46 -3.69
N ASP A 60 9.78 -8.39 -4.10
CA ASP A 60 11.21 -8.43 -4.42
C ASP A 60 12.10 -8.12 -3.21
N ALA A 61 11.66 -7.23 -2.32
CA ALA A 61 12.44 -6.76 -1.17
C ALA A 61 11.86 -7.17 0.19
N ALA A 62 10.75 -7.92 0.22
CA ALA A 62 10.04 -8.32 1.44
C ALA A 62 9.73 -7.12 2.37
N TYR A 63 9.51 -5.93 1.80
CA TYR A 63 9.36 -4.71 2.61
C TYR A 63 7.99 -4.68 3.30
N PRO A 64 7.92 -4.82 4.65
CA PRO A 64 6.68 -5.23 5.32
C PRO A 64 5.54 -4.22 5.20
N ARG A 65 5.86 -2.93 5.25
CA ARG A 65 4.87 -1.85 5.05
C ARG A 65 4.32 -1.84 3.62
N SER A 66 5.12 -2.17 2.61
CA SER A 66 4.63 -2.24 1.23
C SER A 66 3.66 -3.40 1.04
N CYS A 67 3.92 -4.55 1.68
CA CYS A 67 2.99 -5.67 1.69
C CYS A 67 1.63 -5.27 2.28
N PHE A 68 1.63 -4.53 3.39
CA PHE A 68 0.42 -3.96 3.96
C PHE A 68 -0.32 -3.03 2.99
N GLN A 69 0.38 -2.04 2.42
CA GLN A 69 -0.27 -1.05 1.53
C GLN A 69 -0.87 -1.73 0.30
N TYR A 70 -0.18 -2.73 -0.28
CA TYR A 70 -0.72 -3.48 -1.41
C TYR A 70 -1.99 -4.24 -1.04
N GLY A 71 -1.97 -5.00 0.07
CA GLY A 71 -3.16 -5.68 0.60
C GLY A 71 -4.31 -4.71 0.85
N ARG A 72 -4.04 -3.56 1.48
CA ARG A 72 -5.04 -2.52 1.74
C ARG A 72 -5.63 -1.93 0.46
N LEU A 73 -4.82 -1.69 -0.57
CA LEU A 73 -5.30 -1.17 -1.84
C LEU A 73 -6.15 -2.20 -2.59
N LEU A 74 -5.79 -3.49 -2.55
CA LEU A 74 -6.64 -4.57 -3.07
C LEU A 74 -8.03 -4.54 -2.44
N MET A 75 -8.11 -4.44 -1.10
CA MET A 75 -9.41 -4.40 -0.40
C MET A 75 -10.28 -3.20 -0.80
N ARG A 76 -9.66 -2.07 -1.16
CA ARG A 76 -10.33 -0.81 -1.54
C ARG A 76 -10.65 -0.72 -3.02
N ASP A 77 -10.01 -1.53 -3.87
CA ASP A 77 -10.24 -1.50 -5.31
C ASP A 77 -11.66 -1.99 -5.62
N LYS A 78 -12.42 -1.16 -6.34
CA LYS A 78 -13.80 -1.44 -6.73
C LYS A 78 -13.89 -2.32 -7.98
N ASN A 79 -12.77 -2.49 -8.69
CA ASN A 79 -12.69 -3.31 -9.89
C ASN A 79 -12.35 -4.77 -9.59
N ILE A 80 -12.02 -5.08 -8.33
CA ILE A 80 -11.71 -6.43 -7.85
C ILE A 80 -12.92 -6.95 -7.07
N THR A 81 -13.33 -8.19 -7.35
CA THR A 81 -14.47 -8.80 -6.64
C THR A 81 -14.12 -9.09 -5.19
N GLU A 82 -15.15 -9.17 -4.33
CA GLU A 82 -14.94 -9.49 -2.91
C GLU A 82 -14.25 -10.85 -2.69
N GLN A 83 -14.55 -11.83 -3.55
CA GLN A 83 -13.88 -13.12 -3.51
C GLN A 83 -12.39 -13.00 -3.85
N GLU A 84 -12.04 -12.30 -4.93
CA GLU A 84 -10.63 -12.10 -5.31
C GLU A 84 -9.84 -11.34 -4.24
N LYS A 85 -10.47 -10.36 -3.57
CA LYS A 85 -9.88 -9.66 -2.42
C LYS A 85 -9.53 -10.64 -1.31
N LEU A 86 -10.47 -11.51 -0.94
CA LEU A 86 -10.29 -12.53 0.11
C LEU A 86 -9.28 -13.62 -0.28
N ASP A 87 -9.11 -13.90 -1.56
CA ASP A 87 -8.14 -14.90 -2.03
C ASP A 87 -6.71 -14.35 -2.04
N VAL A 88 -6.53 -13.06 -2.33
CA VAL A 88 -5.20 -12.48 -2.57
C VAL A 88 -4.70 -11.67 -1.37
N ALA A 89 -5.49 -10.74 -0.84
CA ALA A 89 -5.03 -9.77 0.16
C ALA A 89 -4.48 -10.41 1.46
N PRO A 90 -5.10 -11.48 2.02
CA PRO A 90 -4.57 -12.12 3.22
C PRO A 90 -3.12 -12.58 3.10
N SER A 91 -2.71 -13.09 1.93
CA SER A 91 -1.33 -13.53 1.70
C SER A 91 -0.31 -12.38 1.79
N TYR A 92 -0.69 -11.16 1.40
CA TYR A 92 0.18 -10.00 1.53
C TYR A 92 0.18 -9.44 2.96
N PHE A 93 -0.95 -9.53 3.68
CA PHE A 93 -0.96 -9.24 5.11
C PHE A 93 -0.13 -10.24 5.91
N GLU A 94 -0.11 -11.51 5.53
CA GLU A 94 0.76 -12.53 6.11
C GLU A 94 2.24 -12.17 5.91
N LYS A 95 2.68 -11.90 4.66
CA LYS A 95 4.05 -11.45 4.37
C LYS A 95 4.46 -10.23 5.20
N GLY A 96 3.58 -9.24 5.30
CA GLY A 96 3.83 -8.05 6.13
C GLY A 96 3.96 -8.39 7.62
N CYS A 97 3.17 -9.35 8.12
CA CYS A 97 3.22 -9.79 9.50
C CYS A 97 4.50 -10.58 9.82
N GLU A 98 4.97 -11.45 8.91
CA GLU A 98 6.26 -12.14 9.02
C GLU A 98 7.42 -11.14 9.12
N GLY A 99 7.27 -9.98 8.48
CA GLY A 99 8.15 -8.82 8.60
C GLY A 99 7.95 -7.95 9.85
N ASN A 100 7.20 -8.41 10.85
CA ASN A 100 6.86 -7.69 12.09
C ASN A 100 6.10 -6.36 11.88
N HIS A 101 5.30 -6.22 10.81
CA HIS A 101 4.42 -5.07 10.65
C HIS A 101 3.09 -5.27 11.42
N PRO A 102 2.81 -4.51 12.48
CA PRO A 102 1.67 -4.77 13.37
C PRO A 102 0.31 -4.75 12.66
N GLU A 103 0.06 -3.76 11.82
CA GLU A 103 -1.20 -3.61 11.09
C GLU A 103 -1.41 -4.76 10.11
N SER A 104 -0.32 -5.29 9.54
CA SER A 104 -0.39 -6.50 8.70
C SER A 104 -0.81 -7.72 9.51
N CYS A 105 -0.29 -7.89 10.73
CA CYS A 105 -0.71 -9.00 11.60
C CYS A 105 -2.19 -8.92 11.97
N VAL A 106 -2.70 -7.72 12.27
CA VAL A 106 -4.13 -7.52 12.55
C VAL A 106 -4.97 -7.89 11.33
N MET A 107 -4.61 -7.41 10.14
CA MET A 107 -5.37 -7.69 8.91
C MET A 107 -5.29 -9.17 8.51
N ASN A 108 -4.14 -9.83 8.68
CA ASN A 108 -4.02 -11.28 8.48
C ASN A 108 -4.96 -12.04 9.44
N GLY A 109 -4.96 -11.68 10.72
CA GLY A 109 -5.85 -12.28 11.72
C GLY A 109 -7.33 -12.11 11.37
N ILE A 110 -7.74 -10.90 10.93
CA ILE A 110 -9.10 -10.66 10.44
C ILE A 110 -9.44 -11.59 9.27
N GLY A 111 -8.53 -11.74 8.30
CA GLY A 111 -8.72 -12.65 7.17
C GLY A 111 -8.90 -14.11 7.55
N GLN A 112 -8.11 -14.58 8.51
CA GLN A 112 -8.24 -15.93 9.05
C GLN A 112 -9.59 -16.16 9.73
N LEU A 113 -10.09 -15.18 10.48
CA LEU A 113 -11.41 -15.24 11.12
C LEU A 113 -12.54 -15.26 10.10
N ILE A 114 -12.49 -14.42 9.07
CA ILE A 114 -13.49 -14.37 8.00
C ILE A 114 -13.56 -15.73 7.29
N LYS A 115 -12.40 -16.29 6.94
CA LYS A 115 -12.30 -17.62 6.32
C LYS A 115 -12.86 -18.71 7.22
N ALA A 116 -12.53 -18.70 8.52
CA ALA A 116 -13.02 -19.69 9.48
C ALA A 116 -14.55 -19.59 9.69
N ALA A 117 -15.11 -18.39 9.62
CA ALA A 117 -16.56 -18.16 9.71
C ALA A 117 -17.32 -18.52 8.43
N GLY A 118 -16.63 -18.81 7.32
CA GLY A 118 -17.26 -18.95 6.01
C GLY A 118 -17.93 -17.66 5.53
N ASN A 119 -17.48 -16.51 6.03
CA ASN A 119 -18.02 -15.21 5.69
C ASN A 119 -17.24 -14.63 4.49
N GLN A 120 -17.91 -13.86 3.64
CA GLN A 120 -17.30 -13.11 2.54
C GLN A 120 -17.38 -11.58 2.75
N ASP A 121 -17.79 -11.15 3.95
CA ASP A 121 -17.92 -9.75 4.30
C ASP A 121 -16.55 -9.11 4.55
N THR A 122 -16.08 -8.41 3.53
CA THR A 122 -14.82 -7.66 3.55
C THR A 122 -14.93 -6.31 4.27
N THR A 123 -16.11 -5.88 4.69
CA THR A 123 -16.27 -4.63 5.47
C THR A 123 -15.54 -4.72 6.82
N LEU A 124 -15.23 -5.93 7.28
CA LEU A 124 -14.40 -6.20 8.45
C LEU A 124 -12.95 -5.71 8.28
N TYR A 125 -12.44 -5.62 7.04
CA TYR A 125 -11.16 -4.97 6.74
C TYR A 125 -11.26 -3.45 6.62
N ALA A 126 -12.48 -2.91 6.51
CA ALA A 126 -12.71 -1.49 6.24
C ALA A 126 -12.67 -0.62 7.50
N LYS A 127 -12.18 -1.12 8.64
CA LYS A 127 -11.99 -0.28 9.82
C LYS A 127 -10.66 0.47 9.69
N GLU A 128 -10.74 1.72 9.26
CA GLU A 128 -10.20 2.84 10.02
C GLU A 128 -10.75 4.20 9.55
N ARG A 129 -10.67 5.15 10.48
CA ARG A 129 -11.41 6.42 10.65
C ARG A 129 -11.28 7.43 9.51
#